data_AF-A0A662BF67-F1
#
_entry.id   AF-A0A662BF67-F1
#
_cell.length_a   1.000
_cell.length_b   1.000
_cell.length_c   1.000
_cell.angle_alpha   90.00
_cell.angle_beta   90.00
_cell.angle_gamma   90.00
#
_symmetry.space_group_name_H-M   'P 1'
#
loop_
_entity.id
_entity.type
_entity.pdbx_description
1 polymer ?
#
loop_
_entity_poly.entity_id
_entity_poly.type
_entity_poly.pdbx_seq_one_letter_code
_entity_poly.pdbx_strand_id
1 'polypeptide(L)' 'LYSYNLINEYNTLSQKDKTAFKNAKYTTVYRFNSPVKSYSNQNALKSKSGKAIMLKVNVRELVTNKKSIKNTIILR' A
#
# COMPACT_ATOMS: atom_id res chain seq x y z
N LEU A 1 -2.30 9.98 -15.83
CA LEU A 1 -2.07 8.89 -14.85
C LEU A 1 -0.59 8.51 -14.93
N TYR A 2 0.18 8.65 -13.85
CA TYR A 2 1.56 8.14 -13.85
C TYR A 2 1.54 6.61 -13.94
N SER A 3 2.13 6.02 -14.98
CA SER A 3 2.35 4.58 -15.08
C SER A 3 3.74 4.25 -14.53
N TYR A 4 3.79 3.98 -13.24
CA TYR A 4 5.05 3.60 -12.60
C TYR A 4 5.31 2.10 -12.87
N ASN A 5 6.35 1.79 -13.64
CA ASN A 5 6.72 0.40 -13.94
C ASN A 5 7.69 -0.13 -12.85
N LEU A 6 7.11 -0.46 -11.70
CA LEU A 6 7.86 -0.90 -10.52
C LEU A 6 8.68 -2.17 -10.77
N ILE A 7 8.23 -3.06 -11.68
CA ILE A 7 8.96 -4.29 -11.99
C ILE A 7 10.26 -4.01 -12.74
N ASN A 8 10.27 -3.05 -13.65
CA ASN A 8 11.48 -2.66 -14.37
C ASN A 8 12.50 -2.04 -13.41
N GLU A 9 12.08 -1.10 -12.57
CA GLU A 9 12.96 -0.47 -11.58
C GLU A 9 13.50 -1.49 -10.58
N TYR A 10 12.64 -2.38 -10.07
CA TYR A 10 13.07 -3.46 -9.18
C TYR A 10 14.09 -4.40 -9.84
N ASN A 11 13.95 -4.67 -11.13
CA ASN A 11 14.87 -5.53 -11.85
C ASN A 11 16.27 -4.93 -12.01
N THR A 12 16.40 -3.59 -12.05
CA THR A 12 17.71 -2.89 -12.08
C THR A 12 18.49 -2.99 -10.77
N LEU A 13 17.83 -3.35 -9.67
CA LEU A 13 18.48 -3.45 -8.35
C LEU A 13 19.47 -4.60 -8.28
N SER A 14 20.50 -4.42 -7.45
CA SER A 14 21.45 -5.48 -7.10
C SER A 14 20.76 -6.62 -6.36
N GLN A 15 21.37 -7.82 -6.36
CA GLN A 15 20.81 -8.96 -5.62
C GLN A 15 20.74 -8.72 -4.11
N LYS A 16 21.68 -7.93 -3.57
CA LYS A 16 21.69 -7.49 -2.17
C LYS A 16 20.44 -6.64 -1.86
N ASP A 17 20.14 -5.67 -2.71
CA ASP A 17 18.99 -4.78 -2.51
C ASP A 17 17.67 -5.53 -2.69
N LYS A 18 17.57 -6.40 -3.71
CA LYS A 18 16.42 -7.30 -3.88
C LYS A 18 16.16 -8.17 -2.64
N THR A 19 17.23 -8.58 -1.96
CA THR A 19 17.13 -9.38 -0.72
C THR A 19 16.59 -8.53 0.44
N ALA A 20 17.00 -7.26 0.56
CA ALA A 20 16.45 -6.35 1.56
C ALA A 20 14.93 -6.15 1.39
N PHE A 21 14.42 -6.16 0.15
CA PHE A 21 13.00 -6.05 -0.14
C PHE A 21 12.18 -7.33 0.10
N LYS A 22 12.81 -8.48 0.30
CA LYS A 22 12.11 -9.78 0.51
C LYS A 22 11.05 -9.71 1.62
N ASN A 23 11.40 -9.04 2.71
CA ASN A 23 10.53 -8.88 3.88
C ASN A 23 10.05 -7.43 4.08
N ALA A 24 10.44 -6.51 3.18
CA ALA A 24 10.05 -5.11 3.28
C ALA A 24 8.55 -4.94 3.07
N LYS A 25 7.97 -4.00 3.81
CA LYS A 25 6.54 -3.67 3.75
C LYS A 25 6.36 -2.19 3.50
N TYR A 26 5.59 -1.86 2.46
CA TYR A 26 5.06 -0.53 2.27
C TYR A 26 3.83 -0.36 3.18
N THR A 27 3.88 0.59 4.10
CA THR A 27 2.80 0.85 5.06
C THR A 27 2.31 2.28 4.91
N THR A 28 1.03 2.47 4.65
CA THR A 28 0.38 3.79 4.64
C THR A 28 -0.58 3.90 5.80
N VAL A 29 -0.61 5.07 6.45
CA VAL A 29 -1.59 5.40 7.48
C VAL A 29 -2.20 6.76 7.13
N TYR A 30 -3.48 6.76 6.80
CA TYR A 30 -4.25 7.98 6.57
C TYR A 30 -5.11 8.27 7.80
N ARG A 31 -5.12 9.53 8.25
CA ARG A 31 -5.90 10.00 9.39
C ARG A 31 -6.84 11.11 8.93
N PHE A 32 -8.05 11.11 9.47
CA PHE A 32 -9.12 12.01 9.06
C PHE A 32 -9.82 12.62 10.27
N ASN A 33 -10.35 13.82 10.12
CA ASN A 33 -11.18 14.45 11.16
C ASN A 33 -12.58 13.80 11.23
N SER A 34 -13.12 13.39 10.07
CA SER A 34 -14.39 12.66 9.95
C SER A 34 -14.17 11.13 9.95
N PRO A 35 -15.11 10.34 10.51
CA PRO A 35 -15.05 8.89 10.41
C PRO A 35 -15.11 8.39 8.97
N VAL A 36 -14.40 7.30 8.70
CA VAL A 36 -14.41 6.60 7.41
C VAL A 36 -15.71 5.82 7.26
N LYS A 37 -16.46 6.14 6.20
CA LYS A 37 -17.70 5.48 5.81
C LYS A 37 -17.40 4.17 5.08
N SER A 38 -16.57 4.22 4.04
CA SER A 38 -16.16 3.06 3.25
C SER A 38 -14.78 3.25 2.62
N TYR A 39 -14.19 2.15 2.17
CA TYR A 39 -12.89 2.14 1.51
C TYR A 39 -12.85 1.00 0.48
N SER A 40 -12.14 1.21 -0.64
CA SER A 40 -12.16 0.25 -1.76
C SER A 40 -11.17 -0.92 -1.60
N ASN A 41 -10.11 -0.75 -0.80
CA ASN A 41 -9.07 -1.78 -0.65
C ASN A 41 -9.38 -2.71 0.54
N GLN A 42 -9.76 -3.95 0.26
CA GLN A 42 -10.15 -4.92 1.28
C GLN A 42 -9.02 -5.32 2.24
N ASN A 43 -7.75 -5.12 1.85
CA ASN A 43 -6.61 -5.37 2.73
C ASN A 43 -6.34 -4.20 3.69
N ALA A 44 -7.09 -3.10 3.58
CA ALA A 44 -6.95 -1.96 4.48
C ALA A 44 -7.72 -2.19 5.79
N LEU A 45 -7.13 -1.73 6.89
CA LEU A 45 -7.67 -1.86 8.24
C LEU A 45 -8.15 -0.50 8.71
N LYS A 46 -9.40 -0.43 9.17
CA LYS A 46 -9.96 0.74 9.84
C LYS A 46 -9.61 0.70 11.33
N SER A 47 -9.14 1.83 11.85
CA SER A 47 -8.88 2.01 13.29
C SER A 47 -10.16 1.91 14.13
N LYS A 48 -10.00 1.65 15.43
CA LYS A 48 -11.12 1.55 16.38
C LYS A 48 -11.98 2.82 16.43
N SER A 49 -11.37 4.01 16.33
CA SER A 49 -12.10 5.29 16.28
C SER A 49 -12.81 5.53 14.95
N GLY A 50 -12.53 4.73 13.92
CA GLY A 50 -13.02 4.92 12.57
C GLY A 50 -12.36 6.07 11.80
N LYS A 51 -11.44 6.82 12.43
CA LYS A 51 -10.82 8.05 11.88
C LYS A 51 -9.46 7.83 11.23
N ALA A 52 -9.09 6.59 10.99
CA ALA A 52 -7.85 6.24 10.32
C ALA A 52 -7.96 4.92 9.55
N ILE A 53 -7.23 4.84 8.44
CA ILE A 53 -7.09 3.65 7.61
C ILE A 53 -5.61 3.33 7.47
N MET A 54 -5.25 2.08 7.76
CA MET A 54 -3.91 1.55 7.53
C MET A 54 -3.96 0.55 6.36
N LEU A 55 -2.99 0.61 5.46
CA LEU A 55 -2.75 -0.42 4.46
C LEU A 55 -1.29 -0.87 4.55
N LYS A 56 -1.06 -2.18 4.53
CA LYS A 56 0.26 -2.78 4.60
C LYS A 56 0.41 -3.79 3.48
N VAL A 57 1.38 -3.57 2.60
CA VAL A 57 1.63 -4.40 1.41
C VAL A 57 3.09 -4.84 1.41
N ASN A 58 3.36 -6.11 1.10
CA ASN A 58 4.73 -6.55 0.88
C ASN A 58 5.26 -5.93 -0.43
N VAL A 59 6.48 -5.38 -0.42
CA VAL A 59 7.03 -4.68 -1.59
C VAL A 59 7.12 -5.60 -2.80
N ARG A 60 7.44 -6.89 -2.61
CA ARG A 60 7.45 -7.89 -3.70
C ARG A 60 6.07 -8.03 -4.35
N GLU A 61 5.00 -8.06 -3.56
CA GLU A 61 3.63 -8.15 -4.08
C GLU A 61 3.18 -6.86 -4.79
N LEU A 62 3.73 -5.72 -4.36
CA LEU A 62 3.49 -4.42 -5.01
C LEU A 62 4.19 -4.33 -6.36
N VAL A 63 5.47 -4.69 -6.41
CA VAL A 63 6.32 -4.67 -7.61
C VAL A 63 5.77 -5.60 -8.69
N THR A 64 5.25 -6.78 -8.32
CA THR A 64 4.66 -7.73 -9.27
C THR A 64 3.19 -7.44 -9.59
N ASN A 65 2.64 -6.31 -9.13
CA ASN A 65 1.23 -5.94 -9.26
C ASN A 65 0.23 -6.96 -8.69
N LYS A 66 0.70 -7.93 -7.87
CA LYS A 66 -0.18 -8.89 -7.18
C LYS A 66 -1.08 -8.19 -6.15
N LYS A 67 -0.59 -7.13 -5.51
CA LYS A 67 -1.37 -6.25 -4.63
C LYS A 67 -1.14 -4.79 -5.02
N SER A 68 -2.17 -3.97 -4.84
CA SER A 68 -2.11 -2.54 -5.12
C SER A 68 -2.27 -1.72 -3.84
N ILE A 69 -1.66 -0.53 -3.83
CA ILE A 69 -1.88 0.50 -2.82
C ILE A 69 -3.13 1.35 -3.10
N LYS A 70 -3.76 1.17 -4.28
CA LYS A 70 -4.96 1.91 -4.67
C LYS A 70 -6.04 1.72 -3.61
N ASN A 71 -6.54 2.84 -3.08
CA ASN A 71 -7.58 2.86 -2.08
C ASN A 71 -8.37 4.15 -2.19
N THR A 72 -9.65 4.06 -2.57
CA THR A 72 -10.58 5.18 -2.53
C THR A 72 -11.26 5.15 -1.17
N ILE A 73 -11.10 6.23 -0.40
CA ILE A 73 -11.65 6.36 0.96
C ILE A 73 -12.77 7.39 0.93
N ILE A 74 -13.96 7.00 1.41
CA ILE A 74 -15.12 7.87 1.51
C ILE A 74 -15.33 8.20 3.00
N LEU A 75 -15.40 9.49 3.32
CA LEU A 75 -15.67 9.99 4.67
C LEU A 75 -17.17 10.25 4.85
N ARG A 76 -17.62 10.32 6.11
CA ARG A 76 -18.97 10.79 6.45
C ARG A 76 -19.09 12.30 6.32
#